data_AF-A0A8T5TQL3-F1
#
_entry.id   AF-A0A8T5TQL3-F1
#
_cell.length_a   1.000
_cell.length_b   1.000
_cell.length_c   1.000
_cell.angle_alpha   90.00
_cell.angle_beta   90.00
_cell.angle_gamma   90.00
#
_symmetry.space_group_name_H-M   'P 1'
#
loop_
_entity.id
_entity.type
_entity.pdbx_description
1 polymer ?
#
loop_
_entity_poly.entity_id
_entity_poly.type
_entity_poly.pdbx_seq_one_letter_code
_entity_poly.pdbx_strand_id
1 'polypeptide(L)'
;ARGPIPITFWDLELWARNGVVANFLPYLDIFNKPDGGIDLILKPLPPPPKEGEEEKPRDLFGSIPMEDLLDVKCPLYNKEKKECLVYDNRPLSCRTYPLEFDGKNFTVVDVECPGIGEEGITKEELKDMRDTAKQMFYELTRMRIALPVLTQLISQKVMMDLMKQNMEAMSKMSDEDRTQLDEILKKGQEPKPE
;
A
#
# COMPACT_ATOMS: atom_id res chain seq x y z
N ALA A 1 -8.78 16.91 3.55
CA ALA A 1 -8.56 15.81 2.60
C ALA A 1 -8.42 14.52 3.39
N ARG A 2 -9.12 13.45 2.99
CA ARG A 2 -9.03 12.14 3.64
C ARG A 2 -7.58 11.63 3.56
N GLY A 3 -7.05 11.13 4.68
CA GLY A 3 -5.72 10.51 4.73
C GLY A 3 -5.63 9.23 3.90
N PRO A 4 -4.48 8.52 3.91
CA PRO A 4 -4.33 7.26 3.19
C PRO A 4 -5.40 6.26 3.63
N ILE A 5 -5.91 5.45 2.70
CA ILE A 5 -6.97 4.48 2.96
C ILE A 5 -6.34 3.25 3.62
N PRO A 6 -6.63 2.95 4.90
CA PRO A 6 -6.06 1.78 5.53
C PRO A 6 -6.75 0.51 5.01
N ILE A 7 -5.94 -0.52 4.82
CA ILE A 7 -6.30 -1.85 4.34
C ILE A 7 -6.08 -2.86 5.46
N THR A 8 -6.99 -3.81 5.56
CA THR A 8 -7.02 -4.84 6.60
C THR A 8 -6.87 -6.25 6.05
N PHE A 9 -6.67 -7.24 6.93
CA PHE A 9 -6.70 -8.65 6.52
C PHE A 9 -8.04 -9.04 5.91
N TRP A 10 -9.14 -8.47 6.40
CA TRP A 10 -10.45 -8.70 5.81
C TRP A 10 -10.51 -8.23 4.35
N ASP A 11 -9.93 -7.07 4.04
CA ASP A 11 -9.90 -6.55 2.66
C ASP A 11 -9.08 -7.47 1.74
N LEU A 12 -7.92 -7.91 2.21
CA LEU A 12 -7.08 -8.87 1.49
C LEU A 12 -7.80 -10.20 1.24
N GLU A 13 -8.53 -10.68 2.25
CA GLU A 13 -9.33 -11.90 2.15
C GLU A 13 -10.50 -11.75 1.17
N LEU A 14 -11.22 -10.63 1.22
CA LEU A 14 -12.28 -10.30 0.28
C LEU A 14 -11.75 -10.32 -1.16
N TRP A 15 -10.63 -9.65 -1.41
CA TRP A 15 -10.02 -9.60 -2.75
C TRP A 15 -9.50 -10.95 -3.21
N ALA A 16 -9.00 -11.78 -2.29
CA ALA A 16 -8.59 -13.15 -2.59
C ALA A 16 -9.77 -14.02 -2.99
N ARG A 17 -10.88 -13.96 -2.22
CA ARG A 17 -12.12 -14.67 -2.53
C ARG A 17 -12.70 -14.26 -3.89
N ASN A 18 -12.59 -12.99 -4.23
CA ASN A 18 -13.09 -12.44 -5.50
C ASN A 18 -12.10 -12.59 -6.67
N GLY A 19 -10.89 -13.11 -6.43
CA GLY A 19 -9.88 -13.31 -7.48
C GLY A 19 -9.29 -12.01 -8.06
N VAL A 20 -9.27 -10.93 -7.28
CA VAL A 20 -8.88 -9.59 -7.76
C VAL A 20 -7.65 -9.02 -7.05
N VAL A 21 -6.97 -9.79 -6.20
CA VAL A 21 -5.78 -9.34 -5.43
C VAL A 21 -4.74 -8.68 -6.32
N ALA A 22 -4.45 -9.27 -7.49
CA ALA A 22 -3.47 -8.76 -8.43
C ALA A 22 -3.75 -7.34 -8.92
N ASN A 23 -5.02 -6.91 -8.94
CA ASN A 23 -5.40 -5.55 -9.33
C ASN A 23 -4.98 -4.51 -8.28
N PHE A 24 -4.94 -4.91 -6.99
CA PHE A 24 -4.64 -4.01 -5.88
C PHE A 24 -3.17 -4.01 -5.48
N LEU A 25 -2.43 -5.11 -5.70
CA LEU A 25 -1.03 -5.26 -5.27
C LEU A 25 -0.13 -4.06 -5.62
N PRO A 26 -0.16 -3.49 -6.83
CA PRO A 26 0.71 -2.34 -7.18
C PRO A 26 0.42 -1.07 -6.36
N TYR A 27 -0.76 -0.99 -5.77
CA TYR A 27 -1.25 0.16 -5.02
C TYR A 27 -1.15 -0.03 -3.52
N LEU A 28 -0.66 -1.18 -3.03
CA LEU A 28 -0.45 -1.41 -1.61
C LEU A 28 0.87 -0.82 -1.15
N ASP A 29 0.88 -0.25 0.05
CA ASP A 29 2.10 0.19 0.72
C ASP A 29 2.05 -0.04 2.22
N ILE A 30 3.22 -0.02 2.83
CA ILE A 30 3.39 0.03 4.28
C ILE A 30 3.57 1.50 4.68
N PHE A 31 2.64 2.02 5.47
CA PHE A 31 2.73 3.36 6.05
C PHE A 31 3.24 3.30 7.49
N ASN A 32 4.40 3.88 7.72
CA ASN A 32 4.96 4.08 9.05
C ASN A 32 4.38 5.36 9.65
N LYS A 33 3.61 5.22 10.72
CA LYS A 33 3.04 6.35 11.44
C LYS A 33 4.08 7.03 12.33
N PRO A 34 3.87 8.32 12.67
CA PRO A 34 4.73 9.04 13.60
C PRO A 34 4.80 8.42 15.01
N ASP A 35 3.78 7.67 15.42
CA ASP A 35 3.71 6.96 16.70
C ASP A 35 4.46 5.61 16.71
N GLY A 36 5.15 5.26 15.61
CA GLY A 36 5.84 3.99 15.42
C GLY A 36 4.91 2.84 14.99
N GLY A 37 3.61 3.11 14.82
CA GLY A 37 2.67 2.15 14.27
C GLY A 37 2.90 1.89 12.78
N ILE A 38 2.52 0.70 12.33
CA ILE A 38 2.59 0.29 10.93
C ILE A 38 1.18 -0.04 10.45
N ASP A 39 0.72 0.63 9.40
CA ASP A 39 -0.54 0.33 8.72
C ASP A 39 -0.25 -0.12 7.28
N LEU A 40 -1.03 -1.07 6.77
CA LEU A 40 -1.09 -1.35 5.34
C LEU A 40 -2.08 -0.36 4.72
N ILE A 41 -1.70 0.30 3.63
CA ILE A 41 -2.53 1.34 2.99
C ILE A 41 -2.68 1.10 1.50
N LEU A 42 -3.74 1.68 0.94
CA LEU A 42 -3.85 1.92 -0.49
C LEU A 42 -3.24 3.29 -0.81
N LYS A 43 -2.21 3.31 -1.65
CA LYS A 43 -1.53 4.54 -2.09
C LYS A 43 -2.55 5.49 -2.74
N PRO A 44 -2.59 6.77 -2.35
CA PRO A 44 -3.32 7.76 -3.13
C PRO A 44 -2.72 7.82 -4.53
N LEU A 45 -3.58 7.85 -5.54
CA LEU A 45 -3.13 8.03 -6.91
C LEU A 45 -2.47 9.42 -7.02
N PRO A 46 -1.28 9.51 -7.65
CA PRO A 46 -0.65 10.81 -7.85
C PRO A 46 -1.62 11.71 -8.64
N PRO A 47 -1.66 13.01 -8.33
CA PRO A 47 -2.42 13.94 -9.17
C PRO A 47 -1.87 13.91 -10.60
N PRO A 48 -2.70 14.15 -11.62
CA PRO A 48 -2.21 14.25 -12.98
C PRO A 48 -1.13 15.34 -13.07
N PRO A 49 -0.08 15.12 -13.87
CA PRO A 49 1.03 16.05 -14.01
C PRO A 49 0.49 17.35 -14.60
N LYS A 50 1.08 18.45 -14.14
CA LYS A 50 0.86 19.76 -14.76
C LYS A 50 1.62 19.77 -16.08
N GLU A 51 1.03 20.33 -17.13
CA GLU A 51 1.65 20.41 -18.46
C GLU A 51 3.06 21.04 -18.37
N GLY A 52 4.11 20.29 -18.77
CA GLY A 52 5.44 20.85 -19.03
C GLY A 52 6.68 20.22 -18.35
N GLU A 53 6.59 19.07 -17.68
CA GLU A 53 7.78 18.40 -17.09
C GLU A 53 8.25 17.18 -17.92
N GLU A 54 9.54 17.13 -18.26
CA GLU A 54 10.18 16.10 -19.09
C GLU A 54 10.66 14.87 -18.28
N GLU A 55 10.51 13.68 -18.89
CA GLU A 55 10.84 12.33 -18.39
C GLU A 55 12.34 12.10 -18.11
N LYS A 56 12.68 11.39 -17.03
CA LYS A 56 14.05 10.90 -16.73
C LYS A 56 14.18 9.37 -16.88
N PRO A 57 15.41 8.84 -17.15
CA PRO A 57 15.63 7.44 -17.50
C PRO A 57 15.41 6.47 -16.34
N ARG A 58 15.02 5.24 -16.68
CA ARG A 58 14.41 4.21 -15.81
C ARG A 58 15.45 3.31 -15.10
N ASP A 59 15.31 3.11 -13.78
CA ASP A 59 16.09 2.14 -12.99
C ASP A 59 15.31 0.83 -12.76
N LEU A 60 15.95 -0.32 -13.03
CA LEU A 60 15.36 -1.68 -12.91
C LEU A 60 15.06 -2.13 -11.47
N PHE A 61 15.55 -1.41 -10.46
CA PHE A 61 15.24 -1.59 -9.02
C PHE A 61 14.68 -0.30 -8.39
N GLY A 62 14.38 0.70 -9.20
CA GLY A 62 13.77 1.96 -8.78
C GLY A 62 12.25 1.85 -8.70
N SER A 63 11.64 2.73 -7.90
CA SER A 63 10.19 2.97 -7.93
C SER A 63 9.74 3.25 -9.37
N ILE A 64 8.63 2.62 -9.76
CA ILE A 64 8.02 2.74 -11.09
C ILE A 64 7.89 4.23 -11.47
N PRO A 65 8.36 4.65 -12.67
CA PRO A 65 8.27 6.04 -13.13
C PRO A 65 6.80 6.51 -13.18
N MET A 66 6.60 7.79 -12.86
CA MET A 66 5.29 8.42 -12.77
C MET A 66 4.50 8.31 -14.09
N GLU A 67 5.19 8.23 -15.22
CA GLU A 67 4.60 8.23 -16.55
C GLU A 67 3.95 6.90 -16.94
N ASP A 68 4.42 5.78 -16.36
CA ASP A 68 3.75 4.47 -16.47
C ASP A 68 2.52 4.38 -15.51
N LEU A 69 2.39 5.33 -14.56
CA LEU A 69 1.22 5.52 -13.70
C LEU A 69 0.16 6.47 -14.31
N LEU A 70 0.50 7.23 -15.36
CA LEU A 70 -0.41 8.16 -16.09
C LEU A 70 -1.49 7.45 -16.90
N ASP A 71 -1.29 6.17 -17.17
CA ASP A 71 -2.30 5.27 -17.70
C ASP A 71 -3.21 4.79 -16.54
N VAL A 72 -3.72 5.74 -15.75
CA VAL A 72 -4.32 5.57 -14.40
C VAL A 72 -5.33 4.41 -14.38
N LYS A 73 -4.84 3.20 -14.10
CA LYS A 73 -5.70 2.05 -13.86
C LYS A 73 -6.26 2.25 -12.47
N CYS A 74 -7.53 2.65 -12.38
CA CYS A 74 -8.24 2.53 -11.12
C CYS A 74 -8.03 1.09 -10.60
N PRO A 75 -7.56 0.87 -9.36
CA PRO A 75 -7.36 -0.48 -8.82
C PRO A 75 -8.67 -1.28 -8.80
N LEU A 76 -9.80 -0.57 -8.85
CA LEU A 76 -11.14 -1.10 -8.90
C LEU A 76 -11.67 -1.22 -10.35
N TYR A 77 -10.85 -1.07 -11.39
CA TYR A 77 -11.25 -1.29 -12.77
C TYR A 77 -10.64 -2.57 -13.32
N ASN A 78 -11.50 -3.52 -13.70
CA ASN A 78 -11.08 -4.73 -14.39
C ASN A 78 -10.86 -4.43 -15.88
N LYS A 79 -9.61 -4.49 -16.36
CA LYS A 79 -9.29 -4.20 -17.78
C LYS A 79 -9.78 -5.28 -18.75
N GLU A 80 -9.81 -6.55 -18.34
CA GLU A 80 -10.23 -7.66 -19.20
C GLU A 80 -11.74 -7.63 -19.42
N LYS A 81 -12.49 -7.43 -18.34
CA LYS A 81 -13.96 -7.39 -18.37
C LYS A 81 -14.53 -6.00 -18.65
N LYS A 82 -13.70 -4.95 -18.52
CA LYS A 82 -14.10 -3.53 -18.60
C LYS A 82 -15.17 -3.14 -17.57
N GLU A 83 -15.02 -3.64 -16.35
CA GLU A 83 -16.02 -3.51 -15.28
C GLU A 83 -15.46 -2.76 -14.07
N CYS A 84 -16.33 -1.97 -13.42
CA CYS A 84 -16.02 -1.33 -12.14
C CYS A 84 -16.32 -2.29 -10.97
N LEU A 85 -15.29 -2.60 -10.21
CA LEU A 85 -15.26 -3.53 -9.09
C LEU A 85 -15.51 -2.85 -7.73
N VAL A 86 -15.79 -1.54 -7.71
CA VAL A 86 -15.99 -0.73 -6.49
C VAL A 86 -16.98 -1.35 -5.53
N TYR A 87 -18.17 -1.75 -6.01
CA TYR A 87 -19.25 -2.12 -5.11
C TYR A 87 -18.94 -3.40 -4.33
N ASP A 88 -18.32 -4.37 -4.99
CA ASP A 88 -17.99 -5.66 -4.38
C ASP A 88 -16.66 -5.62 -3.62
N ASN A 89 -15.72 -4.75 -4.03
CA ASN A 89 -14.33 -4.80 -3.57
C ASN A 89 -13.85 -3.56 -2.83
N ARG A 90 -14.72 -2.57 -2.57
CA ARG A 90 -14.35 -1.40 -1.76
C ARG A 90 -13.89 -1.84 -0.35
N PRO A 91 -12.77 -1.29 0.17
CA PRO A 91 -12.27 -1.62 1.50
C PRO A 91 -13.27 -1.34 2.63
N LEU A 92 -13.11 -2.00 3.78
CA LEU A 92 -13.90 -1.74 4.99
C LEU A 92 -13.90 -0.26 5.38
N SER A 93 -12.73 0.38 5.37
CA SER A 93 -12.62 1.82 5.66
C SER A 93 -13.47 2.68 4.72
N CYS A 94 -13.65 2.27 3.47
CA CYS A 94 -14.52 2.95 2.52
C CYS A 94 -16.02 2.61 2.73
N ARG A 95 -16.33 1.42 3.26
CA ARG A 95 -17.71 1.01 3.59
C ARG A 95 -18.28 1.72 4.80
N THR A 96 -17.41 2.06 5.76
CA THR A 96 -17.84 2.69 7.03
C THR A 96 -17.89 4.20 6.94
N TYR A 97 -17.20 4.81 5.97
CA TYR A 97 -17.16 6.27 5.82
C TYR A 97 -18.56 6.89 5.70
N PRO A 98 -18.85 8.01 6.41
CA PRO A 98 -17.98 8.82 7.26
C PRO A 98 -17.98 8.42 8.75
N LEU A 99 -18.54 7.25 9.09
CA LEU A 99 -18.63 6.74 10.45
C LEU A 99 -17.35 5.99 10.87
N GLU A 100 -16.81 6.37 12.02
CA GLU A 100 -15.73 5.65 12.69
C GLU A 100 -16.15 5.17 14.08
N PHE A 101 -15.45 4.14 14.58
CA PHE A 101 -15.62 3.60 15.92
C PHE A 101 -14.25 3.54 16.61
N ASP A 102 -14.13 4.18 17.77
CA ASP A 102 -12.88 4.29 18.52
C ASP A 102 -12.66 3.14 19.53
N GLY A 103 -13.56 2.15 19.56
CA GLY A 103 -13.60 1.07 20.55
C GLY A 103 -14.66 1.29 21.63
N LYS A 104 -15.20 2.50 21.77
CA LYS A 104 -16.23 2.85 22.77
C LYS A 104 -17.38 3.66 22.18
N ASN A 105 -17.07 4.68 21.39
CA ASN A 105 -18.00 5.64 20.80
C ASN A 105 -17.94 5.60 19.28
N PHE A 106 -19.02 6.06 18.66
CA PHE A 106 -19.08 6.33 17.24
C PHE A 106 -18.87 7.82 16.98
N THR A 107 -18.05 8.14 15.99
CA THR A 107 -17.76 9.52 15.58
C THR A 107 -17.95 9.65 14.07
N VAL A 108 -18.35 10.85 13.65
CA VAL A 108 -18.42 11.20 12.23
C VAL A 108 -17.18 12.00 11.91
N VAL A 109 -16.31 11.47 11.05
CA VAL A 109 -15.02 12.09 10.74
C VAL A 109 -15.09 13.16 9.66
N ASP A 110 -16.16 13.14 8.87
CA ASP A 110 -16.43 14.14 7.85
C ASP A 110 -17.88 14.57 7.95
N VAL A 111 -18.12 15.68 8.64
CA VAL A 111 -19.45 16.26 8.85
C VAL A 111 -20.01 16.92 7.59
N GLU A 112 -19.16 17.23 6.61
CA GLU A 112 -19.54 17.83 5.33
C GLU A 112 -19.85 16.76 4.27
N CYS A 113 -19.78 15.48 4.64
CA CYS A 113 -20.12 14.39 3.74
C CYS A 113 -21.56 14.55 3.26
N PRO A 114 -21.81 14.62 1.94
CA PRO A 114 -23.13 14.93 1.38
C PRO A 114 -24.20 13.87 1.69
N GLY A 115 -23.79 12.67 2.13
CA GLY A 115 -24.72 11.62 2.56
C GLY A 115 -25.25 11.78 3.98
N ILE A 116 -24.77 12.76 4.76
CA ILE A 116 -25.20 12.96 6.14
C ILE A 116 -26.50 13.77 6.16
N GLY A 117 -27.53 13.22 6.80
CA GLY A 117 -28.82 13.90 6.97
C GLY A 117 -29.76 13.78 5.77
N GLU A 118 -29.34 13.11 4.70
CA GLU A 118 -30.18 12.76 3.57
C GLU A 118 -31.21 11.69 3.95
N GLU A 119 -32.44 11.84 3.46
CA GLU A 119 -33.51 10.87 3.66
C GLU A 119 -33.26 9.64 2.76
N GLY A 120 -33.20 8.44 3.34
CA GLY A 120 -33.07 7.22 2.55
C GLY A 120 -32.43 6.02 3.24
N ILE A 121 -31.71 6.23 4.34
CA ILE A 121 -31.07 5.12 5.08
C ILE A 121 -32.09 4.50 6.05
N THR A 122 -32.32 3.20 5.90
CA THR A 122 -33.16 2.40 6.78
C THR A 122 -32.48 2.15 8.14
N LYS A 123 -33.26 1.75 9.16
CA LYS A 123 -32.69 1.42 10.49
C LYS A 123 -31.74 0.22 10.42
N GLU A 124 -32.03 -0.71 9.51
CA GLU A 124 -31.26 -1.90 9.23
C GLU A 124 -29.90 -1.53 8.63
N GLU A 125 -29.88 -0.65 7.62
CA GLU A 125 -28.63 -0.14 7.03
C GLU A 125 -27.78 0.63 8.04
N LEU A 126 -28.39 1.44 8.92
CA LEU A 126 -27.68 2.12 10.01
C LEU A 126 -27.06 1.12 11.00
N LYS A 127 -27.73 0.00 11.26
CA LYS A 127 -27.20 -1.06 12.12
C LYS A 127 -26.00 -1.74 11.44
N ASP A 128 -26.13 -2.09 10.16
CA ASP A 128 -25.05 -2.72 9.39
C ASP A 128 -23.83 -1.80 9.28
N MET A 129 -24.02 -0.49 9.13
CA MET A 129 -22.94 0.49 9.15
C MET A 129 -22.20 0.49 10.50
N ARG A 130 -22.92 0.43 11.62
CA ARG A 130 -22.30 0.36 12.97
C ARG A 130 -21.53 -0.93 13.17
N ASP A 131 -22.08 -2.05 12.72
CA ASP A 131 -21.42 -3.35 12.85
C ASP A 131 -20.18 -3.44 11.97
N THR A 132 -20.24 -2.86 10.75
CA THR A 132 -19.07 -2.71 9.86
C THR A 132 -18.00 -1.80 10.49
N ALA A 133 -18.39 -0.70 11.13
CA ALA A 133 -17.44 0.21 11.79
C ALA A 133 -16.73 -0.46 12.99
N LYS A 134 -17.46 -1.26 13.78
CA LYS A 134 -16.83 -2.09 14.82
C LYS A 134 -15.86 -3.10 14.22
N GLN A 135 -16.27 -3.80 13.15
CA GLN A 135 -15.42 -4.76 12.46
C GLN A 135 -14.13 -4.09 11.96
N MET A 136 -14.23 -2.90 11.37
CA MET A 136 -13.08 -2.12 10.92
C MET A 136 -12.10 -1.83 12.07
N PHE A 137 -12.62 -1.40 13.23
CA PHE A 137 -11.79 -1.16 14.42
C PHE A 137 -11.04 -2.44 14.87
N TYR A 138 -11.75 -3.57 14.94
CA TYR A 138 -11.14 -4.85 15.32
C TYR A 138 -10.06 -5.30 14.33
N GLU A 139 -10.35 -5.20 13.03
CA GLU A 139 -9.40 -5.59 11.98
C GLU A 139 -8.17 -4.67 11.93
N LEU A 140 -8.33 -3.36 12.13
CA LEU A 140 -7.20 -2.43 12.27
C LEU A 140 -6.35 -2.76 13.50
N THR A 141 -6.98 -3.09 14.62
CA THR A 141 -6.26 -3.49 15.84
C THR A 141 -5.44 -4.76 15.58
N ARG A 142 -6.04 -5.75 14.92
CA ARG A 142 -5.36 -6.98 14.52
C ARG A 142 -4.18 -6.71 13.58
N MET A 143 -4.36 -5.84 12.58
CA MET A 143 -3.29 -5.45 11.66
C MET A 143 -2.12 -4.80 12.38
N ARG A 144 -2.40 -3.83 13.27
CA ARG A 144 -1.36 -3.10 14.00
C ARG A 144 -0.53 -3.99 14.93
N ILE A 145 -1.12 -5.09 15.41
CA ILE A 145 -0.40 -6.11 16.19
C ILE A 145 0.42 -7.02 15.26
N ALA A 146 -0.18 -7.49 14.17
CA ALA A 146 0.43 -8.52 13.33
C ALA A 146 1.50 -7.97 12.36
N LEU A 147 1.27 -6.82 11.74
CA LEU A 147 2.13 -6.27 10.70
C LEU A 147 3.58 -6.06 11.16
N PRO A 148 3.86 -5.44 12.32
CA PRO A 148 5.25 -5.26 12.75
C PRO A 148 6.01 -6.58 12.88
N VAL A 149 5.34 -7.61 13.42
CA VAL A 149 5.92 -8.96 13.57
C VAL A 149 6.18 -9.59 12.20
N LEU A 150 5.20 -9.53 11.29
CA LEU A 150 5.33 -10.11 9.95
C LEU A 150 6.41 -9.39 9.14
N THR A 151 6.42 -8.06 9.16
CA THR A 151 7.43 -7.26 8.45
C THR A 151 8.83 -7.56 8.97
N GLN A 152 9.01 -7.71 10.29
CA GLN A 152 10.30 -8.09 10.87
C GLN A 152 10.77 -9.46 10.39
N LEU A 153 9.90 -10.48 10.45
CA LEU A 153 10.24 -11.85 10.04
C LEU A 153 10.57 -11.93 8.54
N ILE A 154 9.76 -11.26 7.71
CA ILE A 154 9.97 -11.22 6.26
C ILE A 154 11.28 -10.50 5.94
N SER A 155 11.52 -9.33 6.53
CA SER A 155 12.73 -8.53 6.27
C SER A 155 14.00 -9.29 6.68
N GLN A 156 13.98 -9.97 7.83
CA GLN A 156 15.10 -10.81 8.27
C GLN A 156 15.40 -11.93 7.27
N LYS A 157 14.37 -12.64 6.80
CA LYS A 157 14.54 -13.73 5.84
C LYS A 157 15.06 -13.22 4.50
N VAL A 158 14.46 -12.16 3.97
CA VAL A 158 14.87 -11.55 2.70
C VAL A 158 16.32 -11.07 2.77
N MET A 159 16.72 -10.41 3.85
CA MET A 159 18.10 -9.97 4.05
C MET A 159 19.07 -11.15 4.11
N MET A 160 18.72 -12.22 4.84
CA MET A 160 19.54 -13.44 4.93
C MET A 160 19.68 -14.14 3.58
N ASP A 161 18.60 -14.24 2.81
CA ASP A 161 18.62 -14.86 1.48
C ASP A 161 19.44 -14.02 0.50
N LEU A 162 19.33 -12.69 0.56
CA LEU A 162 20.17 -11.77 -0.22
C LEU A 162 21.65 -11.90 0.14
N MET A 163 21.99 -12.00 1.44
CA MET A 163 23.37 -12.20 1.89
C MET A 163 23.95 -13.52 1.38
N LYS A 164 23.16 -14.60 1.39
CA LYS A 164 23.58 -15.89 0.82
C LYS A 164 23.81 -15.81 -0.68
N GLN A 165 22.88 -15.21 -1.42
CA GLN A 165 23.02 -15.02 -2.87
C GLN A 165 24.26 -14.18 -3.21
N ASN A 166 24.52 -13.11 -2.46
CA ASN A 166 25.71 -12.29 -2.64
C ASN A 166 27.00 -13.07 -2.32
N MET A 167 27.03 -13.85 -1.23
CA MET A 167 28.17 -14.70 -0.88
C MET A 167 28.43 -15.79 -1.94
N GLU A 168 27.38 -16.40 -2.48
CA GLU A 168 27.49 -17.37 -3.57
C GLU A 168 27.99 -16.73 -4.86
N ALA A 169 27.51 -15.54 -5.21
CA ALA A 169 28.03 -14.79 -6.35
C ALA A 169 29.52 -14.44 -6.16
N MET A 170 29.89 -13.94 -4.98
CA MET A 170 31.27 -13.61 -4.61
C MET A 170 32.21 -14.82 -4.61
N SER A 171 31.71 -16.02 -4.28
CA SER A 171 32.53 -17.25 -4.29
C SER A 171 32.71 -17.85 -5.68
N LYS A 172 31.86 -17.49 -6.64
CA LYS A 172 31.96 -17.91 -8.06
C LYS A 172 32.70 -16.91 -8.94
N MET A 173 32.99 -15.71 -8.45
CA MET A 173 33.77 -14.71 -9.17
C MET A 173 35.26 -15.04 -9.17
N SER A 174 35.91 -14.82 -10.31
CA SER A 174 37.36 -14.96 -10.46
C SER A 174 38.09 -13.86 -9.66
N ASP A 175 39.37 -14.06 -9.36
CA ASP A 175 40.17 -13.06 -8.63
C ASP A 175 40.34 -11.75 -9.43
N GLU A 176 40.23 -11.81 -10.76
CA GLU A 176 40.22 -10.64 -11.64
C GLU A 176 38.89 -9.86 -11.53
N ASP A 177 37.76 -10.55 -11.48
CA ASP A 177 36.44 -9.90 -11.34
C ASP A 177 36.27 -9.26 -9.94
N ARG A 178 36.83 -9.90 -8.90
CA ARG A 178 36.84 -9.36 -7.52
C ARG A 178 37.64 -8.07 -7.41
N THR A 179 38.82 -8.02 -8.03
CA THR A 179 39.68 -6.83 -8.00
C THR A 179 39.07 -5.67 -8.78
N GLN A 180 38.41 -5.93 -9.91
CA GLN A 180 37.64 -4.91 -10.64
C GLN A 180 36.45 -4.37 -9.82
N LEU A 181 35.72 -5.23 -9.11
CA LEU A 181 34.65 -4.80 -8.21
C LEU A 181 35.16 -3.93 -7.06
N ASP A 182 36.27 -4.30 -6.43
CA ASP A 182 36.90 -3.52 -5.36
C ASP A 182 37.39 -2.15 -5.85
N GLU A 183 37.89 -2.06 -7.09
CA GLU A 183 38.26 -0.79 -7.71
C GLU A 183 37.04 0.10 -8.00
N ILE A 184 35.93 -0.48 -8.48
CA ILE A 184 34.68 0.25 -8.75
C ILE A 184 34.07 0.78 -7.43
N LEU A 185 34.06 -0.03 -6.37
CA LEU A 185 33.56 0.36 -5.05
C LEU A 185 34.40 1.47 -4.41
N LYS A 186 35.73 1.42 -4.57
CA LYS A 186 36.63 2.50 -4.11
C LYS A 186 36.40 3.80 -4.87
N LYS A 187 36.25 3.74 -6.20
CA LYS A 187 35.96 4.93 -7.04
C LYS A 187 34.59 5.54 -6.74
N GLY A 188 33.60 4.72 -6.33
CA GLY A 188 32.28 5.20 -5.91
C GLY A 188 32.24 5.87 -4.52
N GLN A 189 33.26 5.67 -3.69
CA GLN A 189 33.39 6.30 -2.36
C GLN A 189 34.27 7.56 -2.36
N GLU A 190 34.91 7.90 -3.48
CA GLU A 190 35.62 9.18 -3.58
C GLU A 190 34.58 10.33 -3.58
N PRO A 191 34.67 11.28 -2.64
CA PRO A 191 33.78 12.43 -2.65
C PRO A 191 34.00 13.19 -3.96
N LYS A 192 32.92 13.45 -4.72
CA LYS A 192 32.96 14.36 -5.86
C LYS A 192 33.57 15.69 -5.38
N PRO A 193 34.65 16.19 -6.00
CA PRO A 193 35.15 17.52 -5.68
C PRO A 193 34.08 18.56 -6.03
N GLU A 194 33.91 19.54 -5.13
CA GLU A 194 33.00 20.70 -5.24
C GLU A 194 33.18 21.50 -6.52
#